data_AF-A0A2E1N3N9-F1
#
_entry.id   AF-A0A2E1N3N9-F1
#
_cell.length_a   1.000
_cell.length_b   1.000
_cell.length_c   1.000
_cell.angle_alpha   90.00
_cell.angle_beta   90.00
_cell.angle_gamma   90.00
#
_symmetry.space_group_name_H-M   'P 1'
#
loop_
_entity.id
_entity.type
_entity.pdbx_description
1 polymer ?
#
loop_
_entity_poly.entity_id
_entity_poly.type
_entity_poly.pdbx_seq_one_letter_code
_entity_poly.pdbx_strand_id
1 'polypeptide(L)'
;MSLYVRFSPTDTGNSFGNLIISSAEIDNDMSVSLYGNGLLMVHNYQAFNDQALGFGGGFSQSATGIFNLHPDVSSIERVKMFLQIDCPNGNSGCDDWDRFANVKVKDNSSGNWFEIGRYITPYWTGTQVLERGLEFDVTDFKFLLTGPTELRIYIENWTAKPDIISIDFDYVVGTPDYQNYEVSEVLNLHSNSIDCVPYGVTHNVDLEKSILIPAEAESTHFRTIISGWGHATPTDSDGRPCAEWCYRTHEIKINNFPTFQHYMGPIGCPSNPINDEQEPGNWEPNRAGWCPGMTVPVRKDNIIDMSLNGSPFIFEYDFQDWTSNGAGGNAFYAISTYVVVKSNSEINPAVIQD
;
A
#
# COMPACT_ATOMS: atom_id res chain seq x y z
N MET A 1 -6.05 36.79 -44.46
CA MET A 1 -6.61 35.56 -43.85
C MET A 1 -5.76 35.25 -42.64
N SER A 2 -6.36 35.08 -41.47
CA SER A 2 -5.63 34.74 -40.24
C SER A 2 -5.82 33.25 -39.96
N LEU A 3 -4.72 32.53 -39.78
CA LEU A 3 -4.75 31.12 -39.39
C LEU A 3 -4.41 31.01 -37.91
N TYR A 4 -5.25 30.29 -37.17
CA TYR A 4 -5.02 29.99 -35.75
C TYR A 4 -4.74 28.51 -35.61
N VAL A 5 -3.61 28.17 -34.97
CA VAL A 5 -3.19 26.78 -34.75
C VAL A 5 -3.29 26.47 -33.26
N ARG A 6 -4.00 25.40 -32.91
CA ARG A 6 -4.02 24.85 -31.55
C ARG A 6 -3.24 23.54 -31.55
N PHE A 7 -2.21 23.46 -30.72
CA PHE A 7 -1.45 22.24 -30.46
C PHE A 7 -1.82 21.72 -29.07
N SER A 8 -2.10 20.42 -28.96
CA SER A 8 -2.40 19.77 -27.69
C SER A 8 -1.62 18.46 -27.64
N PRO A 9 -0.57 18.38 -26.81
CA PRO A 9 0.19 17.14 -26.62
C PRO A 9 -0.71 15.98 -26.19
N THR A 10 -0.46 14.80 -26.72
CA THR A 10 -1.11 13.54 -26.32
C THR A 10 -0.32 12.79 -25.25
N ASP A 11 0.97 13.10 -25.13
CA ASP A 11 1.89 12.48 -24.17
C ASP A 11 2.31 13.50 -23.11
N THR A 12 2.66 12.99 -21.93
CA THR A 12 3.17 13.82 -20.84
C THR A 12 4.57 14.36 -21.14
N GLY A 13 4.82 15.59 -20.72
CA GLY A 13 6.11 16.26 -20.91
C GLY A 13 6.13 17.18 -22.12
N ASN A 14 7.33 17.59 -22.52
CA ASN A 14 7.50 18.55 -23.60
C ASN A 14 7.35 17.85 -24.96
N SER A 15 6.39 18.31 -25.74
CA SER A 15 6.24 17.92 -27.14
C SER A 15 6.63 19.09 -28.04
N PHE A 16 7.43 18.76 -29.04
CA PHE A 16 7.86 19.67 -30.09
C PHE A 16 7.38 19.13 -31.43
N GLY A 17 6.89 20.02 -32.28
CA GLY A 17 6.45 19.67 -33.62
C GLY A 17 6.69 20.81 -34.60
N ASN A 18 6.52 20.52 -35.87
CA ASN A 18 6.53 21.55 -36.90
C ASN A 18 5.36 21.31 -37.85
N LEU A 19 4.50 22.31 -38.00
CA LEU A 19 3.42 22.31 -38.98
C LEU A 19 3.88 23.11 -40.20
N ILE A 20 3.89 22.46 -41.36
CA ILE A 20 4.19 23.10 -42.64
C ILE A 20 2.88 23.38 -43.36
N ILE A 21 2.66 24.64 -43.75
CA ILE A 21 1.47 25.09 -44.48
C ILE A 21 1.92 25.53 -45.87
N SER A 22 1.42 24.84 -46.90
CA SER A 22 1.75 25.09 -48.30
C SER A 22 0.48 25.27 -49.15
N SER A 23 0.60 26.04 -50.24
CA SER A 23 -0.45 26.22 -51.25
C SER A 23 0.20 26.64 -52.57
N ALA A 24 -0.41 26.27 -53.70
CA ALA A 24 0.08 26.61 -55.04
C ALA A 24 0.10 28.14 -55.31
N GLU A 25 -0.54 28.93 -54.45
CA GLU A 25 -0.64 30.39 -54.56
C GLU A 25 0.30 31.15 -53.60
N ILE A 26 1.13 30.44 -52.83
CA ILE A 26 2.16 31.03 -51.95
C ILE A 26 3.55 30.58 -52.38
N ASP A 27 4.45 31.54 -52.55
CA ASP A 27 5.79 31.31 -53.10
C ASP A 27 6.70 30.47 -52.18
N ASN A 28 6.41 30.44 -50.87
CA ASN A 28 7.17 29.69 -49.87
C ASN A 28 6.24 29.08 -48.82
N ASP A 29 6.57 27.86 -48.42
CA ASP A 29 5.92 27.17 -47.31
C ASP A 29 6.11 27.95 -46.00
N MET A 30 5.03 28.04 -45.22
CA MET A 30 5.08 28.61 -43.88
C MET A 30 5.33 27.50 -42.85
N SER A 31 6.30 27.70 -41.97
CA SER A 31 6.63 26.78 -40.89
C SER A 31 6.12 27.35 -39.57
N VAL A 32 5.35 26.55 -38.81
CA VAL A 32 4.89 26.88 -37.46
C VAL A 32 5.49 25.88 -36.49
N SER A 33 6.43 26.35 -35.67
CA SER A 33 6.95 25.56 -34.55
C SER A 33 5.85 25.39 -33.50
N LEU A 34 5.58 24.13 -33.15
CA LEU A 34 4.61 23.76 -32.13
C LEU A 34 5.37 23.39 -30.85
N TYR A 35 4.95 23.98 -29.75
CA TYR A 35 5.40 23.62 -28.41
C TYR A 35 4.18 23.43 -27.51
N GLY A 36 4.19 22.37 -26.74
CA GLY A 36 3.21 22.12 -25.71
C GLY A 36 3.81 21.25 -24.62
N ASN A 37 3.31 21.42 -23.40
CA ASN A 37 3.61 20.54 -22.28
C ASN A 37 2.34 19.75 -21.95
N GLY A 38 2.38 18.43 -22.13
CA GLY A 38 1.31 17.54 -21.70
C GLY A 38 1.42 17.32 -20.19
N LEU A 39 0.37 17.64 -19.45
CA LEU A 39 0.29 17.35 -18.02
C LEU A 39 -0.30 15.95 -17.82
N LEU A 40 0.12 15.28 -16.75
CA LEU A 40 -0.54 14.05 -16.30
C LEU A 40 -2.00 14.37 -16.00
N MET A 41 -2.91 13.68 -16.69
CA MET A 41 -4.33 13.79 -16.38
C MET A 41 -4.61 12.94 -15.15
N VAL A 42 -5.03 13.58 -14.07
CA VAL A 42 -5.32 12.96 -12.79
C VAL A 42 -6.74 13.30 -12.37
N HIS A 43 -7.50 12.29 -11.98
CA HIS A 43 -8.78 12.47 -11.30
C HIS A 43 -8.59 12.24 -9.80
N ASN A 44 -8.89 13.26 -9.00
CA ASN A 44 -8.79 13.18 -7.54
C ASN A 44 -10.19 12.95 -6.92
N TYR A 45 -10.27 12.06 -5.95
CA TYR A 45 -11.49 11.73 -5.22
C TYR A 45 -11.24 11.72 -3.71
N GLN A 46 -11.91 12.60 -2.99
CA GLN A 46 -11.91 12.60 -1.52
C GLN A 46 -12.75 11.41 -1.00
N ALA A 47 -12.18 10.64 -0.08
CA ALA A 47 -12.88 9.63 0.70
C ALA A 47 -13.17 10.17 2.12
N PHE A 48 -12.44 9.70 3.14
CA PHE A 48 -12.55 10.23 4.49
C PHE A 48 -12.06 11.68 4.53
N ASN A 49 -12.75 12.55 5.25
CA ASN A 49 -12.39 13.96 5.39
C ASN A 49 -12.60 14.37 6.86
N ASP A 50 -11.51 14.72 7.53
CA ASP A 50 -11.46 15.04 8.95
C ASP A 50 -12.11 13.97 9.86
N GLN A 51 -11.90 12.69 9.53
CA GLN A 51 -12.43 11.58 10.28
C GLN A 51 -11.63 11.37 11.56
N ALA A 52 -12.22 11.73 12.71
CA ALA A 52 -11.62 11.47 14.02
C ALA A 52 -11.66 9.97 14.37
N LEU A 53 -10.52 9.42 14.77
CA LEU A 53 -10.35 8.03 15.23
C LEU A 53 -9.64 8.01 16.58
N GLY A 54 -10.17 7.25 17.54
CA GLY A 54 -9.62 7.17 18.89
C GLY A 54 -10.38 6.15 19.75
N PHE A 55 -10.05 6.09 21.03
CA PHE A 55 -10.64 5.14 21.97
C PHE A 55 -11.21 5.83 23.22
N GLY A 56 -12.49 5.57 23.50
CA GLY A 56 -13.22 6.25 24.56
C GLY A 56 -13.68 7.66 24.15
N GLY A 57 -14.33 8.39 25.06
CA GLY A 57 -14.81 9.76 24.78
C GLY A 57 -15.88 9.88 23.69
N GLY A 58 -16.42 8.76 23.18
CA GLY A 58 -17.34 8.72 22.05
C GLY A 58 -16.66 8.44 20.70
N PHE A 59 -15.33 8.29 20.67
CA PHE A 59 -14.58 7.92 19.47
C PHE A 59 -14.58 6.40 19.23
N SER A 60 -14.32 6.04 17.98
CA SER A 60 -14.10 4.66 17.53
C SER A 60 -12.70 4.56 16.91
N GLN A 61 -12.03 3.43 17.12
CA GLN A 61 -10.73 3.13 16.51
C GLN A 61 -10.84 2.87 15.00
N SER A 62 -12.05 2.70 14.49
CA SER A 62 -12.31 2.52 13.07
C SER A 62 -13.50 3.34 12.57
N ALA A 63 -13.46 3.69 11.30
CA ALA A 63 -14.58 4.25 10.57
C ALA A 63 -14.76 3.49 9.25
N THR A 64 -16.00 3.40 8.79
CA THR A 64 -16.36 2.79 7.51
C THR A 64 -17.27 3.73 6.74
N GLY A 65 -17.08 3.83 5.44
CA GLY A 65 -17.88 4.69 4.57
C GLY A 65 -17.95 4.14 3.15
N ILE A 66 -18.98 4.55 2.41
CA ILE A 66 -19.11 4.28 0.98
C ILE A 66 -18.80 5.58 0.23
N PHE A 67 -17.86 5.52 -0.70
CA PHE A 67 -17.37 6.67 -1.44
C PHE A 67 -17.52 6.43 -2.93
N ASN A 68 -17.93 7.43 -3.69
CA ASN A 68 -18.04 7.34 -5.14
C ASN A 68 -16.68 7.70 -5.75
N LEU A 69 -15.88 6.68 -6.05
CA LEU A 69 -14.57 6.80 -6.69
C LEU A 69 -14.72 6.82 -8.22
N HIS A 70 -13.61 6.71 -8.96
CA HIS A 70 -13.64 6.77 -10.42
C HIS A 70 -14.54 5.67 -10.99
N PRO A 71 -15.50 5.97 -11.89
CA PRO A 71 -16.45 4.98 -12.39
C PRO A 71 -15.90 3.99 -13.44
N ASP A 72 -14.70 4.20 -13.97
CA ASP A 72 -14.11 3.40 -15.05
C ASP A 72 -12.58 3.44 -14.91
N VAL A 73 -11.95 2.27 -14.92
CA VAL A 73 -10.50 2.11 -14.73
C VAL A 73 -9.78 1.57 -15.97
N SER A 74 -10.47 1.47 -17.11
CA SER A 74 -9.91 0.97 -18.37
C SER A 74 -8.74 1.80 -18.90
N SER A 75 -8.76 3.12 -18.67
CA SER A 75 -7.69 4.07 -19.02
C SER A 75 -6.85 4.51 -17.82
N ILE A 76 -6.96 3.83 -16.68
CA ILE A 76 -6.21 4.17 -15.47
C ILE A 76 -4.96 3.30 -15.36
N GLU A 77 -3.82 3.97 -15.45
CA GLU A 77 -2.49 3.37 -15.33
C GLU A 77 -2.13 3.11 -13.87
N ARG A 78 -2.41 4.09 -12.99
CA ARG A 78 -2.03 4.04 -11.57
C ARG A 78 -3.12 4.62 -10.68
N VAL A 79 -3.26 4.04 -9.50
CA VAL A 79 -4.08 4.59 -8.41
C VAL A 79 -3.20 4.83 -7.20
N LYS A 80 -3.11 6.09 -6.76
CA LYS A 80 -2.40 6.50 -5.54
C LYS A 80 -3.40 6.87 -4.47
N MET A 81 -3.20 6.37 -3.26
CA MET A 81 -3.93 6.80 -2.08
C MET A 81 -3.03 7.73 -1.27
N PHE A 82 -3.58 8.84 -0.80
CA PHE A 82 -2.90 9.79 0.05
C PHE A 82 -3.62 9.82 1.40
N LEU A 83 -2.86 9.79 2.50
CA LEU A 83 -3.40 9.79 3.85
C LEU A 83 -2.76 10.90 4.65
N GLN A 84 -3.59 11.82 5.10
CA GLN A 84 -3.22 12.92 5.97
C GLN A 84 -3.68 12.62 7.39
N ILE A 85 -2.78 12.87 8.34
CA ILE A 85 -3.08 12.88 9.76
C ILE A 85 -2.97 14.33 10.21
N ASP A 86 -4.05 14.90 10.68
CA ASP A 86 -4.02 16.16 11.41
C ASP A 86 -3.99 15.89 12.92
N CYS A 87 -3.06 16.56 13.59
CA CYS A 87 -2.88 16.54 15.02
C CYS A 87 -3.19 17.94 15.58
N PRO A 88 -4.39 18.17 16.14
CA PRO A 88 -4.80 19.47 16.63
C PRO A 88 -3.86 20.06 17.70
N ASN A 89 -3.96 21.37 17.93
CA ASN A 89 -3.23 22.09 18.99
C ASN A 89 -1.70 22.03 18.87
N GLY A 90 -1.17 22.00 17.65
CA GLY A 90 0.27 22.05 17.39
C GLY A 90 0.98 20.81 17.95
N ASN A 91 0.58 19.62 17.49
CA ASN A 91 1.22 18.33 17.79
C ASN A 91 1.06 17.89 19.27
N SER A 92 -0.10 18.14 19.86
CA SER A 92 -0.42 17.66 21.22
C SER A 92 -1.87 17.19 21.40
N GLY A 93 -2.70 17.34 20.36
CA GLY A 93 -4.13 17.02 20.38
C GLY A 93 -4.50 15.61 19.92
N CYS A 94 -3.56 14.88 19.32
CA CYS A 94 -3.71 13.48 18.89
C CYS A 94 -3.02 12.52 19.87
N ASP A 95 -3.09 11.22 19.62
CA ASP A 95 -2.39 10.22 20.42
C ASP A 95 -0.88 10.37 20.23
N ASP A 96 -0.15 10.46 21.33
CA ASP A 96 1.27 10.81 21.32
C ASP A 96 2.16 9.64 20.85
N TRP A 97 1.58 8.45 20.66
CA TRP A 97 2.28 7.20 20.35
C TRP A 97 2.25 6.84 18.86
N ASP A 98 3.25 6.06 18.43
CA ASP A 98 3.32 5.44 17.11
C ASP A 98 2.41 4.21 17.03
N ARG A 99 1.23 4.39 16.45
CA ARG A 99 0.17 3.38 16.37
C ARG A 99 0.19 2.64 15.05
N PHE A 100 -0.03 1.33 15.11
CA PHE A 100 -0.43 0.55 13.95
C PHE A 100 -1.72 1.12 13.36
N ALA A 101 -1.75 1.27 12.04
CA ALA A 101 -2.93 1.71 11.33
C ALA A 101 -3.00 1.12 9.92
N ASN A 102 -4.21 0.91 9.40
CA ASN A 102 -4.41 0.44 8.04
C ASN A 102 -5.70 0.92 7.39
N VAL A 103 -5.66 0.96 6.06
CA VAL A 103 -6.81 1.22 5.19
C VAL A 103 -7.17 -0.07 4.47
N LYS A 104 -8.47 -0.37 4.43
CA LYS A 104 -9.02 -1.56 3.79
C LYS A 104 -10.12 -1.19 2.80
N VAL A 105 -10.21 -1.96 1.72
CA VAL A 105 -11.35 -1.96 0.79
C VAL A 105 -12.15 -3.23 0.98
N LYS A 106 -13.47 -3.16 0.86
CA LYS A 106 -14.31 -4.35 0.90
C LYS A 106 -14.37 -5.00 -0.46
N ASP A 107 -14.06 -6.29 -0.52
CA ASP A 107 -14.43 -7.10 -1.68
C ASP A 107 -15.90 -7.49 -1.56
N ASN A 108 -16.73 -7.03 -2.49
CA ASN A 108 -18.16 -7.29 -2.49
C ASN A 108 -18.50 -8.76 -2.77
N SER A 109 -17.59 -9.51 -3.40
CA SER A 109 -17.83 -10.91 -3.76
C SER A 109 -17.70 -11.85 -2.56
N SER A 110 -16.62 -11.71 -1.77
CA SER A 110 -16.41 -12.48 -0.54
C SER A 110 -17.00 -11.83 0.72
N GLY A 111 -17.14 -10.50 0.72
CA GLY A 111 -17.46 -9.70 1.91
C GLY A 111 -16.24 -9.39 2.80
N ASN A 112 -15.04 -9.85 2.42
CA ASN A 112 -13.80 -9.64 3.18
C ASN A 112 -13.26 -8.21 3.02
N TRP A 113 -12.39 -7.83 3.95
CA TRP A 113 -11.73 -6.52 3.97
C TRP A 113 -10.26 -6.65 3.58
N PHE A 114 -9.92 -6.26 2.35
CA PHE A 114 -8.56 -6.32 1.85
C PHE A 114 -7.76 -5.10 2.29
N GLU A 115 -6.62 -5.30 2.95
CA GLU A 115 -5.69 -4.24 3.34
C GLU A 115 -4.96 -3.68 2.12
N ILE A 116 -5.28 -2.45 1.76
CA ILE A 116 -4.69 -1.77 0.61
C ILE A 116 -3.43 -0.98 0.99
N GLY A 117 -3.33 -0.58 2.25
CA GLY A 117 -2.16 0.10 2.81
C GLY A 117 -2.10 0.03 4.33
N ARG A 118 -0.89 0.01 4.87
CA ARG A 118 -0.59 0.03 6.31
C ARG A 118 0.45 1.09 6.59
N TYR A 119 0.33 1.77 7.71
CA TYR A 119 1.28 2.77 8.18
C TYR A 119 1.39 2.71 9.69
N ILE A 120 2.43 3.35 10.21
CA ILE A 120 2.58 3.62 11.63
C ILE A 120 2.44 5.13 11.81
N THR A 121 1.57 5.58 12.72
CA THR A 121 1.44 7.02 13.00
C THR A 121 2.79 7.57 13.49
N PRO A 122 3.11 8.83 13.21
CA PRO A 122 4.26 9.47 13.85
C PRO A 122 3.99 9.65 15.34
N TYR A 123 5.06 9.73 16.14
CA TYR A 123 4.91 10.17 17.53
C TYR A 123 4.51 11.65 17.58
N TRP A 124 3.64 12.04 18.51
CA TRP A 124 3.26 13.43 18.86
C TRP A 124 2.64 14.30 17.76
N THR A 125 2.91 14.05 16.47
CA THR A 125 2.54 14.92 15.35
C THR A 125 1.61 14.22 14.36
N GLY A 126 1.22 14.95 13.32
CA GLY A 126 0.56 14.40 12.14
C GLY A 126 1.52 14.30 10.95
N THR A 127 0.97 14.35 9.74
CA THR A 127 1.72 14.27 8.48
C THR A 127 1.86 15.63 7.80
N GLN A 128 1.69 16.74 8.53
CA GLN A 128 1.51 18.07 7.91
C GLN A 128 2.75 18.59 7.17
N VAL A 129 3.94 18.04 7.46
CA VAL A 129 5.18 18.35 6.71
C VAL A 129 5.19 17.73 5.30
N LEU A 130 4.34 16.74 5.06
CA LEU A 130 4.12 16.15 3.75
C LEU A 130 2.92 16.85 3.09
N GLU A 131 3.15 17.52 1.96
CA GLU A 131 2.12 18.31 1.26
C GLU A 131 0.80 17.54 1.05
N ARG A 132 0.90 16.23 0.78
CA ARG A 132 -0.25 15.35 0.60
C ARG A 132 -0.34 14.20 1.59
N GLY A 133 0.42 14.26 2.69
CA GLY A 133 0.50 13.15 3.64
C GLY A 133 1.26 11.93 3.10
N LEU A 134 0.97 10.77 3.66
CA LEU A 134 1.58 9.49 3.30
C LEU A 134 1.02 8.99 1.96
N GLU A 135 1.88 8.64 1.01
CA GLU A 135 1.50 8.10 -0.30
C GLU A 135 1.56 6.57 -0.31
N PHE A 136 0.53 5.94 -0.89
CA PHE A 136 0.45 4.50 -1.12
C PHE A 136 0.14 4.20 -2.58
N ASP A 137 0.83 3.21 -3.15
CA ASP A 137 0.43 2.63 -4.44
C ASP A 137 -0.59 1.51 -4.22
N VAL A 138 -1.83 1.77 -4.61
CA VAL A 138 -2.98 0.86 -4.47
C VAL A 138 -3.49 0.39 -5.83
N THR A 139 -2.69 0.53 -6.88
CA THR A 139 -3.06 0.20 -8.27
C THR A 139 -3.51 -1.25 -8.43
N ASP A 140 -2.93 -2.17 -7.66
CA ASP A 140 -3.29 -3.59 -7.68
C ASP A 140 -4.80 -3.80 -7.37
N PHE A 141 -5.43 -2.90 -6.61
CA PHE A 141 -6.84 -2.98 -6.21
C PHE A 141 -7.77 -2.08 -7.04
N LYS A 142 -7.33 -1.53 -8.17
CA LYS A 142 -8.10 -0.51 -8.92
C LYS A 142 -9.53 -0.93 -9.28
N PHE A 143 -9.77 -2.21 -9.56
CA PHE A 143 -11.11 -2.75 -9.85
C PHE A 143 -12.03 -2.79 -8.60
N LEU A 144 -11.48 -2.95 -7.40
CA LEU A 144 -12.22 -2.81 -6.14
C LEU A 144 -12.45 -1.33 -5.77
N LEU A 145 -11.64 -0.43 -6.30
CA LEU A 145 -11.70 1.02 -6.10
C LEU A 145 -12.48 1.73 -7.22
N THR A 146 -13.49 1.08 -7.80
CA THR A 146 -14.28 1.63 -8.92
C THR A 146 -15.72 1.92 -8.49
N GLY A 147 -16.22 3.13 -8.80
CA GLY A 147 -17.60 3.52 -8.48
C GLY A 147 -17.88 3.59 -6.97
N PRO A 148 -19.08 3.18 -6.49
CA PRO A 148 -19.39 3.14 -5.07
C PRO A 148 -18.55 2.07 -4.34
N THR A 149 -17.57 2.51 -3.56
CA THR A 149 -16.59 1.66 -2.87
C THR A 149 -16.73 1.78 -1.35
N GLU A 150 -16.85 0.65 -0.65
CA GLU A 150 -16.85 0.61 0.81
C GLU A 150 -15.40 0.54 1.33
N LEU A 151 -14.98 1.55 2.07
CA LEU A 151 -13.64 1.66 2.66
C LEU A 151 -13.72 1.64 4.18
N ARG A 152 -12.67 1.12 4.82
CA ARG A 152 -12.47 1.15 6.27
C ARG A 152 -11.08 1.69 6.60
N ILE A 153 -11.02 2.62 7.54
CA ILE A 153 -9.77 3.03 8.20
C ILE A 153 -9.79 2.50 9.63
N TYR A 154 -8.64 2.04 10.12
CA TYR A 154 -8.42 1.62 11.50
C TYR A 154 -7.09 2.18 12.03
N ILE A 155 -7.10 2.60 13.30
CA ILE A 155 -5.91 2.97 14.06
C ILE A 155 -5.99 2.29 15.43
N GLU A 156 -4.90 1.66 15.85
CA GLU A 156 -4.74 1.05 17.18
C GLU A 156 -4.49 2.10 18.28
N ASN A 157 -5.30 3.17 18.27
CA ASN A 157 -5.25 4.26 19.23
C ASN A 157 -5.99 3.84 20.52
N TRP A 158 -5.39 4.06 21.68
CA TRP A 158 -5.95 3.65 22.98
C TRP A 158 -6.30 4.83 23.89
N THR A 159 -6.44 6.02 23.31
CA THR A 159 -6.66 7.27 24.04
C THR A 159 -7.88 8.02 23.51
N ALA A 160 -8.41 8.92 24.33
CA ALA A 160 -9.47 9.84 23.89
C ALA A 160 -8.93 11.05 23.12
N LYS A 161 -7.64 11.08 22.77
CA LYS A 161 -7.04 12.05 21.86
C LYS A 161 -7.10 11.48 20.44
N PRO A 162 -8.05 11.93 19.60
CA PRO A 162 -8.23 11.32 18.30
C PRO A 162 -7.16 11.76 17.30
N ASP A 163 -6.79 10.86 16.41
CA ASP A 163 -6.13 11.19 15.15
C ASP A 163 -7.20 11.64 14.14
N ILE A 164 -7.00 12.78 13.50
CA ILE A 164 -7.96 13.30 12.50
C ILE A 164 -7.45 12.92 11.11
N ILE A 165 -8.18 12.02 10.43
CA ILE A 165 -7.73 11.40 9.19
C ILE A 165 -8.49 11.92 7.98
N SER A 166 -7.73 12.34 6.96
CA SER A 166 -8.25 12.61 5.62
C SER A 166 -7.57 11.69 4.62
N ILE A 167 -8.36 11.07 3.74
CA ILE A 167 -7.87 10.16 2.71
C ILE A 167 -8.47 10.56 1.36
N ASP A 168 -7.63 10.66 0.35
CA ASP A 168 -8.02 10.89 -1.03
C ASP A 168 -7.25 10.01 -2.01
N PHE A 169 -7.78 9.87 -3.21
CA PHE A 169 -7.25 8.97 -4.24
C PHE A 169 -7.02 9.73 -5.55
N ASP A 170 -5.83 9.56 -6.12
CA ASP A 170 -5.48 10.00 -7.46
C ASP A 170 -5.54 8.82 -8.43
N TYR A 171 -6.36 8.97 -9.47
CA TYR A 171 -6.43 8.07 -10.61
C TYR A 171 -5.67 8.72 -11.75
N VAL A 172 -4.50 8.17 -12.05
CA VAL A 172 -3.62 8.67 -13.10
C VAL A 172 -3.99 8.01 -14.41
N VAL A 173 -4.49 8.81 -15.35
CA VAL A 173 -4.86 8.36 -16.69
C VAL A 173 -3.61 8.02 -17.49
N GLY A 174 -3.65 6.91 -18.20
CA GLY A 174 -2.56 6.43 -19.05
C GLY A 174 -2.93 5.11 -19.71
N THR A 175 -1.91 4.33 -20.07
CA THR A 175 -2.11 2.98 -20.63
C THR A 175 -1.73 1.97 -19.55
N PRO A 176 -2.69 1.21 -18.98
CA PRO A 176 -2.35 0.19 -18.01
C PRO A 176 -1.52 -0.93 -18.66
N ASP A 177 -0.67 -1.58 -17.87
CA ASP A 177 0.14 -2.74 -18.30
C ASP A 177 -0.74 -3.89 -18.81
N TYR A 178 -1.92 -4.06 -18.24
CA TYR A 178 -2.96 -5.02 -18.61
C TYR A 178 -4.35 -4.41 -18.46
N GLN A 179 -5.31 -4.91 -19.25
CA GLN A 179 -6.68 -4.41 -19.22
C GLN A 179 -7.48 -4.92 -18.02
N ASN A 180 -7.17 -6.10 -17.46
CA ASN A 180 -7.93 -6.74 -16.40
C ASN A 180 -7.02 -7.19 -15.27
N TYR A 181 -7.43 -6.94 -14.03
CA TYR A 181 -6.71 -7.32 -12.81
C TYR A 181 -7.71 -8.01 -11.88
N GLU A 182 -7.28 -9.09 -11.25
CA GLU A 182 -8.03 -9.72 -10.15
C GLU A 182 -7.11 -9.90 -8.94
N VAL A 183 -7.69 -9.79 -7.75
CA VAL A 183 -6.95 -9.88 -6.48
C VAL A 183 -7.61 -10.91 -5.57
N SER A 184 -6.81 -11.82 -5.03
CA SER A 184 -7.29 -12.86 -4.12
C SER A 184 -6.47 -12.83 -2.83
N GLU A 185 -7.17 -12.89 -1.69
CA GLU A 185 -6.57 -12.87 -0.35
C GLU A 185 -5.95 -14.23 -0.01
N VAL A 186 -4.66 -14.24 0.31
CA VAL A 186 -3.90 -15.44 0.71
C VAL A 186 -3.77 -15.48 2.23
N LEU A 187 -3.32 -14.38 2.84
CA LEU A 187 -3.21 -14.22 4.30
C LEU A 187 -3.85 -12.90 4.74
N ASN A 188 -4.64 -12.92 5.82
CA ASN A 188 -5.44 -11.79 6.29
C ASN A 188 -5.24 -11.45 7.78
N LEU A 189 -4.03 -11.69 8.28
CA LEU A 189 -3.65 -11.59 9.68
C LEU A 189 -3.17 -10.17 9.99
N HIS A 190 -4.06 -9.18 9.81
CA HIS A 190 -3.76 -7.75 9.87
C HIS A 190 -4.88 -6.94 10.55
N SER A 191 -5.48 -7.51 11.59
CA SER A 191 -6.53 -6.85 12.38
C SER A 191 -5.95 -5.70 13.22
N ASN A 192 -4.80 -5.91 13.85
CA ASN A 192 -4.03 -4.94 14.64
C ASN A 192 -2.57 -5.45 14.77
N SER A 193 -1.76 -4.88 15.66
CA SER A 193 -0.35 -5.29 15.82
C SER A 193 -0.14 -6.57 16.65
N ILE A 194 -1.10 -7.00 17.46
CA ILE A 194 -0.92 -8.04 18.50
C ILE A 194 -1.82 -9.28 18.35
N ASP A 195 -2.88 -9.21 17.56
CA ASP A 195 -3.85 -10.29 17.29
C ASP A 195 -3.63 -10.87 15.88
N CYS A 196 -2.37 -11.24 15.62
CA CYS A 196 -1.88 -11.72 14.33
C CYS A 196 -1.04 -12.99 14.56
N VAL A 197 0.11 -13.16 13.89
CA VAL A 197 0.92 -14.37 14.07
C VAL A 197 1.88 -14.22 15.25
N PRO A 198 1.81 -15.06 16.30
CA PRO A 198 2.81 -15.09 17.36
C PRO A 198 4.18 -15.49 16.81
N TYR A 199 5.25 -14.85 17.27
CA TYR A 199 6.60 -15.13 16.80
C TYR A 199 7.49 -15.67 17.92
N GLY A 200 8.22 -16.74 17.62
CA GLY A 200 9.12 -17.42 18.55
C GLY A 200 8.45 -18.27 19.62
N VAL A 201 7.16 -18.57 19.46
CA VAL A 201 6.38 -19.48 20.30
C VAL A 201 5.56 -20.41 19.42
N THR A 202 5.19 -21.59 19.92
CA THR A 202 4.31 -22.50 19.20
C THR A 202 2.91 -21.89 19.03
N HIS A 203 2.36 -21.96 17.81
CA HIS A 203 1.00 -21.54 17.48
C HIS A 203 0.41 -22.45 16.40
N ASN A 204 -0.90 -22.34 16.17
CA ASN A 204 -1.63 -23.07 15.13
C ASN A 204 -2.15 -22.16 14.01
N VAL A 205 -1.66 -20.92 13.92
CA VAL A 205 -1.96 -20.03 12.81
C VAL A 205 -1.46 -20.65 11.51
N ASP A 206 -2.34 -20.77 10.55
CA ASP A 206 -2.06 -21.37 9.25
C ASP A 206 -1.51 -20.32 8.28
N LEU A 207 -0.29 -20.57 7.80
CA LEU A 207 0.44 -19.74 6.84
C LEU A 207 0.67 -20.46 5.51
N GLU A 208 0.12 -21.67 5.35
CA GLU A 208 0.16 -22.47 4.14
C GLU A 208 -1.18 -22.38 3.41
N LYS A 209 -1.16 -22.23 2.09
CA LYS A 209 -2.36 -22.20 1.25
C LYS A 209 -2.11 -22.93 -0.06
N SER A 210 -3.13 -23.64 -0.54
CA SER A 210 -3.14 -24.07 -1.94
C SER A 210 -3.68 -22.96 -2.83
N ILE A 211 -2.92 -22.61 -3.87
CA ILE A 211 -3.26 -21.53 -4.81
C ILE A 211 -3.39 -22.11 -6.21
N LEU A 212 -4.50 -21.79 -6.90
CA LEU A 212 -4.68 -22.05 -8.32
C LEU A 212 -4.78 -20.72 -9.08
N ILE A 213 -3.72 -20.40 -9.83
CA ILE A 213 -3.70 -19.26 -10.74
C ILE A 213 -4.46 -19.64 -12.03
N PRO A 214 -5.32 -18.77 -12.59
CA PRO A 214 -6.00 -19.03 -13.86
C PRO A 214 -5.01 -19.27 -15.01
N ALA A 215 -5.39 -20.12 -15.97
CA ALA A 215 -4.50 -20.47 -17.09
C ALA A 215 -4.20 -19.26 -18.00
N GLU A 216 -5.15 -18.33 -18.07
CA GLU A 216 -5.13 -17.10 -18.86
C GLU A 216 -4.33 -15.95 -18.25
N ALA A 217 -3.78 -16.11 -17.05
CA ALA A 217 -2.95 -15.07 -16.41
C ALA A 217 -1.69 -14.77 -17.24
N GLU A 218 -1.50 -13.51 -17.63
CA GLU A 218 -0.31 -13.03 -18.35
C GLU A 218 0.76 -12.46 -17.40
N SER A 219 0.35 -12.04 -16.20
CA SER A 219 1.24 -11.61 -15.13
C SER A 219 0.64 -11.96 -13.78
N THR A 220 1.47 -12.46 -12.88
CA THR A 220 1.08 -12.76 -11.50
C THR A 220 2.15 -12.28 -10.53
N HIS A 221 1.74 -11.67 -9.42
CA HIS A 221 2.63 -11.35 -8.32
C HIS A 221 1.96 -11.52 -6.96
N PHE A 222 2.75 -11.82 -5.94
CA PHE A 222 2.33 -11.64 -4.56
C PHE A 222 2.51 -10.19 -4.14
N ARG A 223 1.55 -9.66 -3.38
CA ARG A 223 1.62 -8.37 -2.70
C ARG A 223 1.57 -8.63 -1.20
N THR A 224 2.68 -8.40 -0.50
CA THR A 224 2.78 -8.64 0.95
C THR A 224 3.02 -7.33 1.71
N ILE A 225 2.31 -7.13 2.82
CA ILE A 225 2.65 -6.13 3.84
C ILE A 225 2.85 -6.85 5.18
N ILE A 226 4.02 -6.66 5.78
CA ILE A 226 4.41 -7.29 7.06
C ILE A 226 5.07 -6.27 7.99
N SER A 227 4.70 -6.29 9.27
CA SER A 227 5.30 -5.45 10.31
C SER A 227 5.36 -6.22 11.64
N GLY A 228 6.52 -6.20 12.29
CA GLY A 228 6.73 -6.85 13.58
C GLY A 228 6.40 -5.95 14.77
N TRP A 229 5.83 -6.53 15.82
CA TRP A 229 5.56 -5.88 17.10
C TRP A 229 6.29 -6.59 18.23
N GLY A 230 6.65 -5.83 19.26
CA GLY A 230 7.12 -6.36 20.54
C GLY A 230 8.62 -6.30 20.73
N HIS A 231 9.00 -6.55 21.97
CA HIS A 231 10.39 -6.51 22.44
C HIS A 231 10.71 -7.76 23.28
N ALA A 232 10.22 -8.91 22.81
CA ALA A 232 10.51 -10.23 23.35
C ALA A 232 12.01 -10.58 23.29
N THR A 233 12.46 -11.36 24.27
CA THR A 233 13.84 -11.80 24.41
C THR A 233 13.97 -13.31 24.13
N PRO A 234 15.16 -13.87 23.85
CA PRO A 234 16.49 -13.23 23.87
C PRO A 234 16.68 -12.19 22.77
N THR A 235 17.43 -11.14 23.09
CA THR A 235 17.86 -10.15 22.10
C THR A 235 18.86 -10.75 21.12
N ASP A 236 18.93 -10.21 19.92
CA ASP A 236 20.03 -10.44 19.00
C ASP A 236 21.37 -9.96 19.59
N SER A 237 22.48 -10.33 18.94
CA SER A 237 23.83 -9.98 19.39
C SER A 237 24.11 -8.49 19.51
N ASP A 238 23.36 -7.66 18.78
CA ASP A 238 23.42 -6.19 18.84
C ASP A 238 22.42 -5.58 19.84
N GLY A 239 21.74 -6.42 20.63
CA GLY A 239 20.82 -6.00 21.68
C GLY A 239 19.37 -5.80 21.23
N ARG A 240 19.03 -6.12 19.98
CA ARG A 240 17.67 -5.92 19.44
C ARG A 240 16.70 -7.04 19.85
N PRO A 241 15.59 -6.75 20.54
CA PRO A 241 14.56 -7.75 20.82
C PRO A 241 13.55 -7.92 19.66
N CYS A 242 12.75 -8.98 19.69
CA CYS A 242 11.79 -9.28 18.61
C CYS A 242 10.34 -8.89 18.93
N ALA A 243 9.49 -8.57 17.95
CA ALA A 243 9.73 -8.52 16.51
C ALA A 243 9.84 -7.09 15.96
N GLU A 244 9.72 -6.06 16.80
CA GLU A 244 9.85 -4.66 16.38
C GLU A 244 11.29 -4.33 15.96
N TRP A 245 12.28 -4.86 16.69
CA TRP A 245 13.67 -4.40 16.55
C TRP A 245 14.57 -5.39 15.82
N CYS A 246 14.38 -6.68 16.05
CA CYS A 246 15.27 -7.73 15.57
C CYS A 246 15.14 -7.90 14.04
N TYR A 247 16.25 -7.76 13.31
CA TYR A 247 16.21 -7.89 11.86
C TYR A 247 16.08 -9.35 11.45
N ARG A 248 15.16 -9.64 10.54
CA ARG A 248 14.87 -11.00 10.07
C ARG A 248 14.73 -11.05 8.55
N THR A 249 14.91 -12.22 7.96
CA THR A 249 14.58 -12.48 6.56
C THR A 249 13.59 -13.63 6.52
N HIS A 250 12.32 -13.32 6.29
CA HIS A 250 11.28 -14.33 6.09
C HIS A 250 11.26 -14.79 4.64
N GLU A 251 10.59 -15.90 4.35
CA GLU A 251 10.55 -16.47 3.01
C GLU A 251 9.12 -16.77 2.57
N ILE A 252 8.84 -16.58 1.28
CA ILE A 252 7.72 -17.27 0.65
C ILE A 252 8.28 -18.54 0.02
N LYS A 253 7.73 -19.69 0.39
CA LYS A 253 8.02 -20.98 -0.25
C LYS A 253 6.91 -21.32 -1.24
N ILE A 254 7.31 -21.85 -2.39
CA ILE A 254 6.42 -22.44 -3.38
C ILE A 254 6.74 -23.93 -3.46
N ASN A 255 5.76 -24.79 -3.20
CA ASN A 255 5.92 -26.24 -3.14
C ASN A 255 7.10 -26.66 -2.22
N ASN A 256 7.18 -26.03 -1.04
CA ASN A 256 8.24 -26.19 -0.03
C ASN A 256 9.64 -25.72 -0.45
N PHE A 257 9.79 -25.05 -1.60
CA PHE A 257 11.05 -24.46 -2.02
C PHE A 257 11.07 -22.95 -1.72
N PRO A 258 12.06 -22.45 -0.96
CA PRO A 258 12.26 -21.01 -0.77
C PRO A 258 12.38 -20.30 -2.12
N THR A 259 11.46 -19.37 -2.40
CA THR A 259 11.35 -18.71 -3.70
C THR A 259 11.56 -17.20 -3.60
N PHE A 260 10.98 -16.57 -2.58
CA PHE A 260 11.14 -15.13 -2.34
C PHE A 260 11.60 -14.86 -0.91
N GLN A 261 12.37 -13.79 -0.72
CA GLN A 261 12.92 -13.40 0.57
C GLN A 261 12.46 -12.00 0.96
N HIS A 262 12.00 -11.86 2.20
CA HIS A 262 11.50 -10.63 2.78
C HIS A 262 12.41 -10.18 3.92
N TYR A 263 13.43 -9.39 3.57
CA TYR A 263 14.32 -8.80 4.56
C TYR A 263 13.62 -7.65 5.32
N MET A 264 13.45 -7.85 6.62
CA MET A 264 12.97 -6.91 7.63
C MET A 264 14.15 -6.16 8.24
N GLY A 265 14.85 -5.39 7.41
CA GLY A 265 16.01 -4.60 7.81
C GLY A 265 15.71 -3.14 8.14
N PRO A 266 16.75 -2.32 8.39
CA PRO A 266 16.59 -0.88 8.53
C PRO A 266 16.10 -0.26 7.22
N ILE A 267 15.06 0.57 7.29
CA ILE A 267 14.52 1.29 6.12
C ILE A 267 14.83 2.80 6.14
N GLY A 268 15.65 3.26 7.10
CA GLY A 268 16.14 4.63 7.16
C GLY A 268 15.28 5.57 7.99
N CYS A 269 14.82 5.15 9.17
CA CYS A 269 14.03 6.01 10.07
C CYS A 269 14.69 7.37 10.40
N PRO A 270 16.03 7.49 10.56
CA PRO A 270 16.68 8.79 10.76
C PRO A 270 16.52 9.77 9.59
N SER A 271 16.18 9.28 8.40
CA SER A 271 15.95 10.07 7.20
C SER A 271 14.46 10.31 6.93
N ASN A 272 13.57 10.04 7.89
CA ASN A 272 12.15 10.29 7.74
C ASN A 272 11.89 11.79 7.47
N PRO A 273 11.12 12.16 6.42
CA PRO A 273 10.72 13.54 6.21
C PRO A 273 9.88 14.13 7.35
N ILE A 274 9.16 13.30 8.11
CA ILE A 274 8.57 13.66 9.41
C ILE A 274 9.63 13.35 10.47
N ASN A 275 10.36 14.35 10.95
CA ASN A 275 11.55 14.14 11.78
C ASN A 275 11.43 14.83 13.15
N ASP A 276 11.96 16.05 13.28
CA ASP A 276 12.05 16.80 14.53
C ASP A 276 10.66 17.05 15.15
N GLU A 277 9.59 16.99 14.35
CA GLU A 277 8.21 17.08 14.83
C GLU A 277 7.77 15.87 15.66
N GLN A 278 8.48 14.75 15.57
CA GLN A 278 8.22 13.53 16.34
C GLN A 278 8.88 13.56 17.73
N GLU A 279 9.71 14.55 18.05
CA GLU A 279 10.30 14.70 19.38
C GLU A 279 9.22 15.00 20.44
N PRO A 280 9.29 14.43 21.65
CA PRO A 280 10.39 13.61 22.20
C PRO A 280 10.23 12.09 21.98
N GLY A 281 9.47 11.65 20.98
CA GLY A 281 9.28 10.24 20.65
C GLY A 281 10.56 9.55 20.20
N ASN A 282 10.65 8.23 20.40
CA ASN A 282 11.82 7.46 19.99
C ASN A 282 11.76 7.09 18.49
N TRP A 283 11.68 8.09 17.60
CA TRP A 283 11.40 7.90 16.17
C TRP A 283 12.64 7.50 15.35
N GLU A 284 13.82 8.00 15.71
CA GLU A 284 15.06 7.88 14.92
C GLU A 284 15.58 6.43 14.77
N PRO A 285 15.56 5.56 15.80
CA PRO A 285 16.11 4.21 15.66
C PRO A 285 15.36 3.33 14.66
N ASN A 286 16.10 2.65 13.78
CA ASN A 286 15.52 1.71 12.82
C ASN A 286 14.83 0.52 13.51
N ARG A 287 13.57 0.30 13.14
CA ARG A 287 12.84 -0.95 13.39
C ARG A 287 13.08 -1.94 12.24
N ALA A 288 12.65 -3.17 12.44
CA ALA A 288 12.72 -4.24 11.45
C ALA A 288 11.63 -4.05 10.40
N GLY A 289 11.97 -3.34 9.31
CA GLY A 289 11.12 -3.20 8.13
C GLY A 289 10.03 -2.12 8.21
N TRP A 290 10.03 -1.24 9.21
CA TRP A 290 9.10 -0.11 9.31
C TRP A 290 9.72 1.06 10.10
N CYS A 291 9.05 2.22 10.09
CA CYS A 291 9.39 3.39 10.91
C CYS A 291 8.11 4.10 11.40
N PRO A 292 8.14 4.72 12.59
CA PRO A 292 7.11 5.68 13.01
C PRO A 292 6.95 6.80 11.99
N GLY A 293 5.70 7.17 11.67
CA GLY A 293 5.41 8.22 10.69
C GLY A 293 5.68 7.84 9.25
N MET A 294 5.69 6.55 8.90
CA MET A 294 5.91 6.06 7.54
C MET A 294 4.90 5.00 7.14
N THR A 295 4.75 4.81 5.83
CA THR A 295 4.07 3.64 5.28
C THR A 295 4.90 2.38 5.55
N VAL A 296 4.22 1.26 5.82
CA VAL A 296 4.88 -0.04 5.87
C VAL A 296 5.13 -0.48 4.42
N PRO A 297 6.37 -0.89 4.05
CA PRO A 297 6.70 -1.22 2.68
C PRO A 297 5.85 -2.36 2.12
N VAL A 298 5.39 -2.19 0.88
CA VAL A 298 4.77 -3.24 0.08
C VAL A 298 5.85 -4.05 -0.61
N ARG A 299 5.86 -5.36 -0.40
CA ARG A 299 6.73 -6.31 -1.09
C ARG A 299 5.97 -6.90 -2.26
N LYS A 300 6.54 -6.81 -3.46
CA LYS A 300 5.96 -7.35 -4.69
C LYS A 300 6.87 -8.44 -5.25
N ASP A 301 6.36 -9.66 -5.29
CA ASP A 301 7.11 -10.84 -5.73
C ASP A 301 6.50 -11.39 -7.02
N ASN A 302 7.15 -11.11 -8.15
CA ASN A 302 6.66 -11.55 -9.45
C ASN A 302 6.87 -13.05 -9.63
N ILE A 303 5.80 -13.78 -9.95
CA ILE A 303 5.87 -15.19 -10.31
C ILE A 303 6.24 -15.27 -11.79
N ILE A 304 7.50 -15.63 -12.06
CA ILE A 304 8.04 -15.70 -13.42
C ILE A 304 7.75 -17.06 -14.07
N ASP A 305 7.57 -18.11 -13.26
CA ASP A 305 7.29 -19.45 -13.74
C ASP A 305 5.81 -19.59 -14.14
N MET A 306 5.51 -19.30 -15.42
CA MET A 306 4.18 -19.45 -16.00
C MET A 306 3.68 -20.90 -16.03
N SER A 307 4.53 -21.91 -15.74
CA SER A 307 4.06 -23.31 -15.64
C SER A 307 3.16 -23.56 -14.44
N LEU A 308 3.13 -22.63 -13.48
CA LEU A 308 2.20 -22.64 -12.34
C LEU A 308 0.77 -22.26 -12.74
N ASN A 309 0.57 -21.65 -13.91
CA ASN A 309 -0.77 -21.27 -14.36
C ASN A 309 -1.61 -22.53 -14.68
N GLY A 310 -2.86 -22.54 -14.21
CA GLY A 310 -3.80 -23.64 -14.43
C GLY A 310 -3.51 -24.90 -13.61
N SER A 311 -2.51 -24.90 -12.73
CA SER A 311 -2.20 -26.00 -11.80
C SER A 311 -2.10 -25.49 -10.37
N PRO A 312 -2.66 -26.20 -9.38
CA PRO A 312 -2.51 -25.79 -7.98
C PRO A 312 -1.07 -25.97 -7.51
N PHE A 313 -0.59 -25.05 -6.69
CA PHE A 313 0.68 -25.15 -5.96
C PHE A 313 0.49 -24.76 -4.49
N ILE A 314 1.45 -25.13 -3.67
CA ILE A 314 1.46 -24.77 -2.25
C ILE A 314 2.26 -23.48 -2.05
N PHE A 315 1.64 -22.50 -1.43
CA PHE A 315 2.27 -21.30 -0.89
C PHE A 315 2.45 -21.48 0.62
N GLU A 316 3.61 -21.10 1.16
CA GLU A 316 3.83 -20.98 2.61
C GLU A 316 4.59 -19.68 2.89
N TYR A 317 4.13 -18.91 3.88
CA TYR A 317 4.93 -17.81 4.43
C TYR A 317 5.72 -18.29 5.64
N ASP A 318 7.03 -18.48 5.48
CA ASP A 318 7.92 -19.03 6.48
C ASP A 318 8.68 -17.92 7.22
N PHE A 319 8.52 -17.86 8.54
CA PHE A 319 9.30 -16.92 9.33
C PHE A 319 10.67 -17.51 9.67
N GLN A 320 11.73 -16.71 9.50
CA GLN A 320 13.06 -17.06 10.03
C GLN A 320 12.98 -17.57 11.48
N ASP A 321 13.60 -18.72 11.73
CA ASP A 321 13.62 -19.34 13.04
C ASP A 321 14.16 -18.42 14.14
N TRP A 322 13.38 -18.31 15.22
CA TRP A 322 13.77 -17.69 16.48
C TRP A 322 12.91 -18.29 17.59
N THR A 323 13.37 -18.27 18.84
CA THR A 323 12.61 -18.82 19.98
C THR A 323 12.65 -17.82 21.12
N SER A 324 11.47 -17.40 21.56
CA SER A 324 11.31 -16.55 22.74
C SER A 324 11.69 -17.33 24.00
N ASN A 325 12.41 -16.69 24.92
CA ASN A 325 12.64 -17.21 26.26
C ASN A 325 11.51 -16.84 27.25
N GLY A 326 10.49 -16.11 26.80
CA GLY A 326 9.34 -15.67 27.58
C GLY A 326 9.60 -14.53 28.58
N ALA A 327 10.83 -14.01 28.69
CA ALA A 327 11.18 -12.99 29.69
C ALA A 327 10.93 -11.55 29.22
N GLY A 328 10.87 -11.31 27.89
CA GLY A 328 10.72 -9.98 27.29
C GLY A 328 9.30 -9.61 26.85
N GLY A 329 8.29 -10.38 27.24
CA GLY A 329 6.94 -10.27 26.67
C GLY A 329 6.80 -11.04 25.34
N ASN A 330 5.82 -10.63 24.53
CA ASN A 330 5.44 -11.34 23.30
C ASN A 330 5.97 -10.62 22.06
N ALA A 331 6.02 -11.36 20.96
CA ALA A 331 6.36 -10.86 19.63
C ALA A 331 5.28 -11.31 18.64
N PHE A 332 4.92 -10.45 17.70
CA PHE A 332 3.93 -10.76 16.67
C PHE A 332 4.36 -10.22 15.31
N TYR A 333 3.90 -10.87 14.24
CA TYR A 333 3.89 -10.29 12.90
C TYR A 333 2.46 -10.11 12.43
N ALA A 334 2.08 -8.86 12.17
CA ALA A 334 0.91 -8.55 11.37
C ALA A 334 1.27 -8.71 9.89
N ILE A 335 0.51 -9.49 9.15
CA ILE A 335 0.78 -9.83 7.75
C ILE A 335 -0.51 -9.84 6.91
N SER A 336 -0.45 -9.21 5.75
CA SER A 336 -1.40 -9.43 4.66
C SER A 336 -0.64 -9.88 3.43
N THR A 337 -1.18 -10.86 2.72
CA THR A 337 -0.65 -11.32 1.44
C THR A 337 -1.80 -11.51 0.47
N TYR A 338 -1.66 -10.93 -0.71
CA TYR A 338 -2.58 -11.10 -1.84
C TYR A 338 -1.84 -11.70 -3.02
N VAL A 339 -2.53 -12.49 -3.84
CA VAL A 339 -2.10 -12.79 -5.20
C VAL A 339 -2.85 -11.90 -6.16
N VAL A 340 -2.13 -11.25 -7.06
CA VAL A 340 -2.68 -10.37 -8.10
C VAL A 340 -2.41 -11.02 -9.43
N VAL A 341 -3.45 -11.26 -10.21
CA VAL A 341 -3.35 -11.80 -11.57
C VAL A 341 -3.80 -10.74 -12.58
N LYS A 342 -3.15 -10.67 -13.73
CA LYS A 342 -3.43 -9.68 -14.77
C LYS A 342 -3.47 -10.32 -16.15
N SER A 343 -4.34 -9.81 -17.02
CA SER A 343 -4.43 -10.20 -18.43
C SER A 343 -5.04 -9.07 -19.28
N ASN A 344 -4.75 -9.07 -20.58
CA ASN A 344 -5.45 -8.23 -21.55
C ASN A 344 -6.85 -8.77 -21.91
N SER A 345 -7.12 -10.03 -21.59
CA SER A 345 -8.45 -10.64 -21.66
C SER A 345 -9.09 -10.66 -20.28
N GLU A 346 -10.42 -10.82 -20.24
CA GLU A 346 -11.14 -11.08 -18.98
C GLU A 346 -10.54 -12.31 -18.28
N ILE A 347 -10.37 -12.22 -16.96
CA ILE A 347 -9.66 -13.21 -16.15
C ILE A 347 -10.42 -13.43 -14.85
N ASN A 348 -10.39 -14.65 -14.33
CA ASN A 348 -10.96 -14.97 -13.02
C ASN A 348 -9.96 -14.67 -11.90
N PRO A 349 -10.41 -14.42 -10.66
CA PRO A 349 -9.51 -14.41 -9.51
C PRO A 349 -8.83 -15.78 -9.30
N ALA A 350 -7.65 -15.76 -8.67
CA ALA A 350 -7.01 -16.99 -8.23
C ALA A 350 -7.86 -17.67 -7.14
N VAL A 351 -7.88 -19.00 -7.13
CA VAL A 351 -8.59 -19.77 -6.11
C VAL A 351 -7.63 -20.10 -4.98
N ILE A 352 -7.99 -19.71 -3.75
CA ILE A 352 -7.23 -19.98 -2.53
C ILE A 352 -7.97 -21.02 -1.70
N GLN A 353 -7.25 -22.04 -1.22
CA GLN A 353 -7.78 -23.10 -0.36
C GLN A 353 -6.87 -23.32 0.85
N ASP A 354 -7.49 -23.66 1.98
CA ASP A 354 -6.81 -24.09 3.21
C ASP A 354 -6.23 -25.51 3.08
#